data_AF-A0A1S4E9C0-F1
#
_entry.id   AF-A0A1S4E9C0-F1
#
_cell.length_a   1.000
_cell.length_b   1.000
_cell.length_c   1.000
_cell.angle_alpha   90.00
_cell.angle_beta   90.00
_cell.angle_gamma   90.00
#
_symmetry.space_group_name_H-M   'P 1'
#
loop_
_entity.id
_entity.type
_entity.pdbx_description
1 polymer ?
#
loop_
_entity_poly.entity_id
_entity_poly.type
_entity_poly.pdbx_seq_one_letter_code
_entity_poly.pdbx_strand_id
1 'polypeptide(L)'
;MDSIGMSCIKYILFFFNLLFSISGLALITVGIIIKNAYYNYSRFIDDKFYSPPWVLIIVGVAVFVVAFFGCCGAIRESNCMLIMFSLLLFVIVILEALVALSGYYLKNDIDLMLQTKMNETISDYGKNPEITKSWDILQLDVSNHPLVNMCNGTYY
;
A
#
# COMPACT_ATOMS: atom_id res chain seq x y z
N MET A 1 -22.92 -27.29 28.52
CA MET A 1 -23.10 -26.75 27.15
C MET A 1 -22.01 -25.71 26.96
N ASP A 2 -20.77 -26.15 26.78
CA ASP A 2 -19.70 -25.24 26.43
C ASP A 2 -20.00 -24.69 25.03
N SER A 3 -20.19 -23.38 25.00
CA SER A 3 -20.90 -22.66 23.95
C SER A 3 -20.27 -22.89 22.58
N ILE A 4 -21.04 -23.44 21.63
CA ILE A 4 -20.72 -23.56 20.20
C ILE A 4 -20.08 -22.26 19.66
N GLY A 5 -20.49 -21.10 20.21
CA GLY A 5 -19.94 -19.80 19.85
C GLY A 5 -18.43 -19.65 20.08
N MET A 6 -17.86 -20.19 21.17
CA MET A 6 -16.41 -20.09 21.42
C MET A 6 -15.59 -20.85 20.39
N SER A 7 -16.05 -22.05 20.02
CA SER A 7 -15.41 -22.85 18.96
C SER A 7 -15.54 -22.16 17.60
N CYS A 8 -16.73 -21.63 17.26
CA CYS A 8 -16.92 -20.88 16.01
C CYS A 8 -15.98 -19.67 15.89
N ILE A 9 -15.82 -18.89 16.95
CA ILE A 9 -14.94 -17.71 16.96
C ILE A 9 -13.48 -18.13 16.74
N LYS A 10 -13.01 -19.19 17.39
CA LYS A 10 -11.64 -19.71 17.19
C LYS A 10 -11.38 -20.09 15.73
N TYR A 11 -12.30 -20.82 15.10
CA TYR A 11 -12.16 -21.23 13.69
C TYR A 11 -12.18 -20.04 12.73
N ILE A 12 -13.09 -19.08 12.95
CA ILE A 12 -13.18 -17.85 12.15
C ILE A 12 -11.89 -17.04 12.27
N LEU A 13 -11.38 -16.84 13.49
CA LEU A 13 -10.13 -16.13 13.73
C LEU A 13 -8.95 -16.81 13.03
N PHE A 14 -8.86 -18.14 13.11
CA PHE A 14 -7.80 -18.89 12.43
C PHE A 14 -7.88 -18.71 10.91
N PHE A 15 -9.07 -18.84 10.32
CA PHE A 15 -9.27 -18.69 8.88
C PHE A 15 -8.92 -17.29 8.38
N PHE A 16 -9.39 -16.24 9.05
CA PHE A 16 -9.06 -14.86 8.67
C PHE A 16 -7.57 -14.54 8.85
N ASN A 17 -6.93 -14.99 9.94
CA ASN A 17 -5.49 -14.80 10.10
C ASN A 17 -4.70 -15.56 9.03
N LEU A 18 -5.15 -16.74 8.60
CA LEU A 18 -4.52 -17.46 7.47
C LEU A 18 -4.59 -16.63 6.18
N LEU A 19 -5.76 -16.07 5.86
CA LEU A 19 -5.94 -15.21 4.68
C LEU A 19 -5.03 -13.97 4.74
N PHE A 20 -4.94 -13.31 5.91
CA PHE A 20 -4.03 -12.18 6.10
C PHE A 20 -2.55 -12.57 6.01
N SER A 21 -2.18 -13.76 6.44
CA SER A 21 -0.82 -14.26 6.29
C SER A 21 -0.45 -14.43 4.80
N ILE A 22 -1.35 -15.02 4.01
CA ILE A 22 -1.18 -15.18 2.56
C ILE A 22 -1.11 -13.81 1.87
N SER A 23 -1.98 -12.87 2.24
CA SER A 23 -1.97 -11.53 1.63
C SER A 23 -0.71 -10.75 2.00
N GLY A 24 -0.23 -10.84 3.25
CA GLY A 24 1.05 -10.25 3.67
C GLY A 24 2.22 -10.77 2.83
N LEU A 25 2.28 -12.08 2.58
CA LEU A 25 3.30 -12.69 1.73
C LEU A 25 3.21 -12.22 0.27
N ALA A 26 1.98 -12.06 -0.25
CA ALA A 26 1.75 -11.52 -1.59
C ALA A 26 2.24 -10.06 -1.68
N LEU A 27 1.93 -9.20 -0.70
CA LEU A 27 2.39 -7.81 -0.65
C LEU A 27 3.92 -7.71 -0.61
N ILE A 28 4.58 -8.55 0.18
CA ILE A 28 6.05 -8.62 0.23
C ILE A 28 6.60 -9.01 -1.14
N THR A 29 6.02 -10.03 -1.78
CA THR A 29 6.46 -10.52 -3.08
C THR A 29 6.32 -9.44 -4.17
N VAL A 30 5.16 -8.80 -4.25
CA VAL A 30 4.91 -7.68 -5.17
C VAL A 30 5.87 -6.52 -4.89
N GLY A 31 6.08 -6.18 -3.62
CA GLY A 31 7.03 -5.13 -3.22
C GLY A 31 8.46 -5.43 -3.67
N ILE A 32 8.92 -6.67 -3.54
CA ILE A 32 10.25 -7.09 -4.02
C ILE A 32 10.33 -7.03 -5.55
N ILE A 33 9.29 -7.48 -6.27
CA ILE A 33 9.25 -7.42 -7.74
C ILE A 33 9.35 -5.97 -8.22
N ILE A 34 8.54 -5.06 -7.65
CA ILE A 34 8.57 -3.65 -8.01
C ILE A 34 9.93 -3.03 -7.61
N LYS A 35 10.45 -3.34 -6.42
CA LYS A 35 11.78 -2.86 -5.99
C LYS A 35 12.87 -3.28 -6.98
N ASN A 36 12.84 -4.53 -7.43
CA ASN A 36 13.83 -5.05 -8.37
C ASN A 36 13.70 -4.40 -9.75
N ALA A 37 12.47 -4.15 -10.21
CA ALA A 37 12.23 -3.39 -11.43
C ALA A 37 12.84 -1.98 -11.33
N TYR A 38 12.58 -1.26 -10.22
CA TYR A 38 13.15 0.07 -9.95
C TYR A 38 14.68 0.07 -9.80
N TYR A 39 15.28 -0.97 -9.21
CA TYR A 39 16.72 -1.05 -9.04
C TYR A 39 17.47 -1.03 -10.39
N ASN A 40 16.88 -1.60 -11.45
CA ASN A 40 17.44 -1.53 -12.80
C ASN A 40 17.44 -0.10 -13.40
N TYR A 41 16.67 0.82 -12.82
CA TYR A 41 16.52 2.22 -13.21
C TYR A 41 17.13 3.20 -12.18
N SER A 42 17.65 2.69 -11.05
CA SER A 42 18.16 3.47 -9.90
C SER A 42 19.36 4.37 -10.21
N ARG A 43 19.96 4.26 -11.40
CA ARG A 43 21.03 5.16 -11.86
C ARG A 43 20.52 6.54 -12.31
N PHE A 44 19.20 6.72 -12.44
CA PHE A 44 18.55 7.96 -12.92
C PHE A 44 17.60 8.62 -11.90
N ILE A 45 17.26 7.94 -10.79
CA ILE A 45 16.28 8.43 -9.81
C ILE A 45 17.01 8.89 -8.54
N ASP A 46 16.95 10.19 -8.25
CA ASP A 46 17.49 10.84 -7.06
C ASP A 46 16.99 10.18 -5.75
N ASP A 47 17.88 10.00 -4.78
CA ASP A 47 17.69 9.26 -3.51
C ASP A 47 16.61 9.84 -2.58
N LYS A 48 15.97 10.96 -2.96
CA LYS A 48 15.03 11.69 -2.09
C LYS A 48 13.58 11.22 -2.16
N PHE A 49 13.24 10.29 -3.04
CA PHE A 49 11.89 9.71 -3.06
C PHE A 49 11.82 8.46 -2.17
N TYR A 50 11.03 8.56 -1.10
CA TYR A 50 10.63 7.41 -0.29
C TYR A 50 9.93 6.41 -1.20
N SER A 51 10.68 5.40 -1.67
CA SER A 51 10.23 4.59 -2.79
C SER A 51 8.99 3.77 -2.37
N PRO A 52 7.83 3.91 -3.05
CA PRO A 52 6.60 3.17 -2.74
C PRO A 52 6.79 1.64 -2.52
N PRO A 53 7.73 0.96 -3.19
CA PRO A 53 8.00 -0.46 -2.94
C PRO A 53 8.45 -0.76 -1.50
N TRP A 54 9.21 0.13 -0.85
CA TRP A 54 9.63 -0.06 0.54
C TRP A 54 8.44 -0.04 1.49
N VAL A 55 7.48 0.85 1.27
CA VAL A 55 6.23 0.93 2.05
C VAL A 55 5.46 -0.38 1.93
N LEU A 56 5.32 -0.89 0.69
CA LEU A 56 4.59 -2.14 0.42
C LEU A 56 5.22 -3.33 1.14
N ILE A 57 6.55 -3.41 1.16
CA ILE A 57 7.29 -4.48 1.87
C ILE A 57 7.10 -4.34 3.39
N ILE A 58 7.28 -3.15 3.96
CA ILE A 58 7.15 -2.92 5.41
C ILE A 58 5.74 -3.28 5.90
N VAL A 59 4.71 -2.81 5.18
CA VAL A 59 3.31 -3.13 5.49
C VAL A 59 3.07 -4.64 5.34
N GLY A 60 3.55 -5.27 4.28
CA GLY A 60 3.41 -6.71 4.08
C GLY A 60 4.04 -7.55 5.19
N VAL A 61 5.24 -7.16 5.66
CA VAL A 61 5.92 -7.81 6.80
C VAL A 61 5.11 -7.64 8.09
N ALA A 62 4.63 -6.43 8.37
CA ALA A 62 3.82 -6.16 9.56
C ALA A 62 2.53 -7.03 9.57
N VAL A 63 1.81 -7.08 8.44
CA VAL A 63 0.61 -7.90 8.28
C VAL A 63 0.93 -9.39 8.45
N PHE A 64 2.01 -9.88 7.83
CA PHE A 64 2.43 -11.28 7.97
C PHE A 64 2.75 -11.65 9.43
N VAL A 65 3.49 -10.80 10.14
CA VAL A 65 3.86 -11.03 11.54
C VAL A 65 2.64 -11.05 12.45
N VAL A 66 1.74 -10.08 12.30
CA VAL A 66 0.48 -10.02 13.08
C VAL A 66 -0.37 -11.25 12.82
N ALA A 67 -0.53 -11.65 11.56
CA ALA A 67 -1.28 -12.83 11.17
C ALA A 67 -0.65 -14.14 11.69
N PHE A 68 0.68 -14.25 11.65
CA PHE A 68 1.39 -15.41 12.19
C PHE A 68 1.19 -15.54 13.70
N PHE A 69 1.29 -14.43 14.46
CA PHE A 69 0.97 -14.43 15.89
C PHE A 69 -0.51 -14.72 16.17
N GLY A 70 -1.43 -14.28 15.30
CA GLY A 70 -2.85 -14.63 15.38
C GLY A 70 -3.11 -16.13 15.21
N CYS A 71 -2.48 -16.76 14.21
CA CYS A 71 -2.55 -18.21 13.99
C CYS A 71 -1.90 -18.99 15.15
N CYS A 72 -0.70 -18.60 15.60
CA CYS A 72 -0.02 -19.25 16.73
C CYS A 72 -0.80 -19.07 18.05
N GLY A 73 -1.40 -17.90 18.28
CA GLY A 73 -2.24 -17.63 19.45
C GLY A 73 -3.52 -18.44 19.45
N ALA A 74 -4.14 -18.64 18.27
CA ALA A 74 -5.31 -19.50 18.11
C ALA A 74 -4.99 -20.99 18.36
N ILE A 75 -3.83 -21.47 17.90
CA ILE A 75 -3.40 -22.87 18.06
C ILE A 75 -2.97 -23.17 19.50
N ARG A 76 -2.28 -22.24 20.19
CA ARG A 76 -1.64 -22.53 21.47
C ARG A 76 -2.58 -22.44 22.68
N GLU A 77 -3.86 -22.13 22.49
CA GLU A 77 -4.87 -21.92 23.55
C GLU A 77 -4.42 -21.03 24.73
N SER A 78 -3.38 -20.23 24.50
CA SER A 78 -2.74 -19.40 25.51
C SER A 78 -3.39 -18.04 25.49
N ASN A 79 -4.16 -17.74 26.55
CA ASN A 79 -4.79 -16.45 26.76
C ASN A 79 -3.79 -15.29 26.65
N CYS A 80 -2.53 -15.49 27.04
CA CYS A 80 -1.49 -14.47 26.97
C CYS A 80 -1.15 -14.06 25.52
N MET A 81 -1.10 -15.02 24.57
CA MET A 81 -0.83 -14.70 23.16
C MET A 81 -2.00 -13.99 22.48
N LEU A 82 -3.24 -14.36 22.80
CA LEU A 82 -4.43 -13.68 22.27
C LEU A 82 -4.56 -12.25 22.83
N ILE A 83 -4.20 -12.02 24.09
CA ILE A 83 -4.13 -10.68 24.68
C ILE A 83 -3.08 -9.82 23.97
N MET A 84 -1.88 -10.36 23.72
CA MET A 84 -0.84 -9.64 22.96
C MET A 84 -1.28 -9.32 21.53
N PHE A 85 -1.94 -10.26 20.84
CA PHE A 85 -2.50 -10.02 19.51
C PHE A 85 -3.53 -8.88 19.53
N SER A 86 -4.45 -8.89 20.50
CA SER A 86 -5.43 -7.82 20.69
C SER A 86 -4.78 -6.46 20.95
N LEU A 87 -3.75 -6.42 21.81
CA LEU A 87 -3.00 -5.19 22.08
C LEU A 87 -2.26 -4.68 20.84
N LEU A 88 -1.65 -5.56 20.04
CA LEU A 88 -1.00 -5.21 18.78
C LEU A 88 -2.00 -4.60 17.79
N LEU A 89 -3.18 -5.21 17.63
CA LEU A 89 -4.23 -4.65 16.77
C LEU A 89 -4.71 -3.29 17.26
N PHE A 90 -4.87 -3.12 18.57
CA PHE A 90 -5.27 -1.84 19.15
C PHE A 90 -4.25 -0.74 18.84
N VAL A 91 -2.95 -1.03 18.96
CA VAL A 91 -1.88 -0.10 18.61
C VAL A 91 -1.90 0.23 17.10
N ILE A 92 -2.13 -0.76 16.24
CA ILE A 92 -2.24 -0.56 14.79
C ILE A 92 -3.39 0.40 14.46
N VAL A 93 -4.57 0.23 15.08
CA VAL A 93 -5.72 1.12 14.86
C VAL A 93 -5.40 2.56 15.24
N ILE A 94 -4.66 2.78 16.34
CA ILE A 94 -4.22 4.12 16.73
C ILE A 94 -3.25 4.69 15.68
N LEU A 95 -2.28 3.90 15.21
CA LEU A 95 -1.35 4.34 14.16
C LEU A 95 -2.08 4.67 12.86
N GLU A 96 -3.04 3.86 12.43
CA GLU A 96 -3.86 4.13 11.25
C GLU A 96 -4.67 5.42 11.39
N ALA A 97 -5.24 5.67 12.58
CA ALA A 97 -5.94 6.93 12.85
C ALA A 97 -4.99 8.14 12.76
N LEU A 98 -3.77 8.03 13.31
CA LEU A 98 -2.76 9.09 13.19
C LEU A 98 -2.32 9.32 11.74
N VAL A 99 -2.12 8.26 10.97
CA VAL A 99 -1.80 8.35 9.53
C VAL A 99 -2.94 9.02 8.77
N ALA A 100 -4.19 8.62 9.01
CA ALA A 100 -5.36 9.21 8.37
C ALA A 100 -5.50 10.71 8.69
N LEU A 101 -5.31 11.09 9.97
CA LEU A 101 -5.29 12.49 10.38
C LEU A 101 -4.16 13.26 9.70
N SER A 102 -2.94 12.70 9.65
CA SER A 102 -1.80 13.35 8.99
C SER A 102 -2.06 13.56 7.49
N GLY A 103 -2.66 12.58 6.81
CA GLY A 103 -3.02 12.69 5.39
C GLY A 103 -4.09 13.76 5.15
N TYR A 104 -5.04 13.91 6.09
CA TYR A 104 -6.04 14.97 6.01
C TYR A 104 -5.41 16.37 6.10
N TYR A 105 -4.51 16.59 7.05
CA TYR A 105 -3.82 17.87 7.19
C TYR A 105 -2.88 18.17 6.02
N LEU A 106 -2.15 17.15 5.53
CA LEU A 106 -1.15 17.31 4.48
C LEU A 106 -1.75 17.47 3.08
N LYS A 107 -3.06 17.23 2.90
CA LYS A 107 -3.72 17.30 1.59
C LYS A 107 -3.43 18.60 0.84
N ASN A 108 -3.50 19.73 1.53
CA ASN A 108 -3.28 21.05 0.91
C ASN A 108 -1.82 21.24 0.47
N ASP A 109 -0.87 20.72 1.25
CA ASP A 109 0.55 20.80 0.92
C ASP A 109 0.91 19.83 -0.23
N ILE A 110 0.28 18.66 -0.26
CA ILE A 110 0.43 17.67 -1.35
C ILE A 110 -0.01 18.29 -2.67
N ASP A 111 -1.13 19.01 -2.73
CA ASP A 111 -1.57 19.64 -3.97
C ASP A 111 -0.56 20.66 -4.52
N LEU A 112 0.05 21.47 -3.65
CA LEU A 112 1.10 22.44 -4.03
C LEU A 112 2.41 21.75 -4.44
N MET A 113 2.83 20.73 -3.69
CA MET A 113 4.02 19.94 -4.02
C MET A 113 3.85 19.19 -5.34
N LEU A 114 2.67 18.61 -5.58
CA LEU A 114 2.35 17.91 -6.83
C LEU A 114 2.37 18.86 -8.02
N GLN A 115 1.76 20.04 -7.90
CA GLN A 115 1.81 21.05 -8.96
C GLN A 115 3.25 21.47 -9.27
N THR A 116 4.06 21.71 -8.23
CA THR A 116 5.47 22.08 -8.39
C THR A 116 6.26 20.97 -9.08
N LYS A 117 6.08 19.71 -8.65
CA LYS A 117 6.76 18.55 -9.22
C LYS A 117 6.32 18.26 -10.65
N MET A 118 5.04 18.42 -10.98
CA MET A 118 4.57 18.33 -12.37
C MET A 118 5.21 19.41 -13.24
N ASN A 119 5.27 20.66 -12.76
CA ASN A 119 5.85 21.75 -13.53
C ASN A 119 7.37 21.59 -13.75
N GLU A 120 8.08 21.06 -12.75
CA GLU A 120 9.50 20.69 -12.89
C GLU A 120 9.67 19.55 -13.91
N THR A 121 8.94 18.45 -13.74
CA THR A 121 9.13 17.24 -14.56
C THR A 121 8.66 17.39 -16.00
N ILE A 122 7.66 18.24 -16.30
CA ILE A 122 7.26 18.50 -17.69
C ILE A 122 8.31 19.30 -18.45
N SER A 123 9.11 20.13 -17.77
CA SER A 123 10.21 20.87 -18.40
C SER A 123 11.35 19.95 -18.88
N ASP A 124 11.42 18.73 -18.35
CA ASP A 124 12.36 17.69 -18.74
C ASP A 124 11.77 16.63 -19.68
N TYR A 125 10.54 16.84 -20.13
CA TYR A 125 9.90 16.03 -21.16
C TYR A 125 10.72 16.08 -22.46
N GLY A 126 11.10 14.91 -22.97
CA GLY A 126 11.93 14.74 -24.18
C GLY A 126 13.43 14.74 -23.90
N LYS A 127 13.87 15.11 -22.68
CA LYS A 127 15.28 15.06 -22.28
C LYS A 127 15.66 13.75 -21.59
N ASN A 128 14.76 13.23 -20.75
CA ASN A 128 14.96 11.95 -20.06
C ASN A 128 13.90 10.95 -20.54
N PRO A 129 14.31 9.80 -21.13
CA PRO A 129 13.37 8.80 -21.65
C PRO A 129 12.44 8.22 -20.57
N GLU A 130 12.83 8.21 -19.29
CA GLU A 130 11.98 7.74 -18.19
C GLU A 130 10.87 8.73 -17.83
N ILE A 131 11.20 10.02 -17.79
CA ILE A 131 10.25 11.11 -17.53
C ILE A 131 9.25 11.18 -18.69
N THR A 132 9.73 11.12 -19.93
CA THR A 132 8.87 11.08 -21.13
C THR A 132 7.91 9.90 -21.09
N LYS A 133 8.40 8.68 -20.84
CA LYS A 133 7.54 7.49 -20.77
C LYS A 133 6.45 7.62 -19.70
N SER A 134 6.79 8.20 -18.55
CA SER A 134 5.84 8.40 -17.45
C SER A 134 4.76 9.43 -17.82
N TRP A 135 5.15 10.54 -18.44
CA TRP A 135 4.23 11.54 -18.97
C TRP A 135 3.34 11.00 -20.08
N ASP A 136 3.88 10.21 -21.01
CA ASP A 136 3.11 9.61 -22.11
C ASP A 136 2.01 8.69 -21.58
N ILE A 137 2.30 7.87 -20.56
CA ILE A 137 1.30 7.01 -19.91
C ILE A 137 0.19 7.83 -19.26
N LEU A 138 0.55 8.89 -18.51
CA LEU A 138 -0.43 9.76 -17.86
C LEU A 138 -1.29 10.51 -18.88
N GLN A 139 -0.68 11.03 -19.94
CA GLN A 139 -1.38 11.73 -21.02
C GLN A 139 -2.28 10.78 -21.82
N LEU A 140 -1.86 9.54 -22.06
CA LEU A 140 -2.68 8.49 -22.66
C LEU A 140 -3.93 8.18 -21.82
N ASP A 141 -3.78 8.04 -20.50
CA ASP A 141 -4.91 7.76 -19.59
C ASP A 141 -5.91 8.93 -19.57
N VAL A 142 -5.41 10.16 -19.42
CA VAL A 142 -6.24 11.37 -19.43
C VAL A 142 -6.93 11.56 -20.78
N SER A 143 -6.22 11.35 -21.89
CA SER A 143 -6.80 11.47 -23.24
C SER A 143 -7.83 10.38 -23.54
N ASN A 144 -7.71 9.19 -22.95
CA ASN A 144 -8.68 8.12 -23.12
C ASN A 144 -9.91 8.28 -22.20
N HIS A 145 -9.89 9.25 -21.29
CA HIS A 145 -11.00 9.46 -20.37
C HIS A 145 -12.26 9.94 -21.14
N PRO A 146 -13.44 9.31 -20.96
CA PRO A 146 -14.64 9.62 -21.75
C PRO A 146 -15.04 11.08 -21.71
N LEU A 147 -14.90 11.73 -20.54
CA LEU A 147 -15.22 13.15 -20.36
C LEU A 147 -14.28 14.07 -21.16
N VAL A 148 -13.02 13.68 -21.36
CA VAL A 148 -12.06 14.46 -22.15
C VAL A 148 -12.35 14.33 -23.63
N ASN A 149 -12.69 13.12 -24.10
CA ASN A 149 -13.12 12.89 -25.48
C ASN A 149 -14.44 13.58 -25.84
N MET A 150 -15.35 13.76 -24.86
CA MET A 150 -16.54 14.62 -25.01
C MET A 150 -16.19 16.08 -25.27
N CYS A 151 -15.20 16.60 -24.56
CA CYS A 151 -14.76 17.97 -24.72
C CYS A 151 -13.95 18.19 -26.02
N ASN A 152 -13.19 17.19 -26.46
CA ASN A 152 -12.36 17.28 -27.68
C ASN A 152 -13.10 16.90 -28.97
N GLY A 153 -14.37 16.48 -28.90
CA GLY A 153 -15.15 16.11 -30.09
C GLY A 153 -14.66 14.86 -30.82
N THR A 154 -13.79 14.06 -30.20
CA THR A 154 -13.19 12.84 -30.76
C THR A 154 -14.08 11.62 -30.50
N TYR A 155 -15.26 11.62 -31.11
CA TYR A 155 -16.15 10.46 -31.23
C TYR A 155 -16.25 10.01 -32.69
N TYR A 156 -15.11 9.65 -33.29
CA TYR A 156 -15.06 8.95 -34.58
C TYR A 156 -13.90 7.97 -34.56
#